data_AF-A0A3M2I164-F1
#
_entry.id   AF-A0A3M2I164-F1
#
_cell.length_a   1.000
_cell.length_b   1.000
_cell.length_c   1.000
_cell.angle_alpha   90.00
_cell.angle_beta   90.00
_cell.angle_gamma   90.00
#
_symmetry.space_group_name_H-M   'P 1'
#
loop_
_entity.id
_entity.type
_entity.pdbx_description
1 polymer ?
#
loop_
_entity_poly.entity_id
_entity_poly.type
_entity_poly.pdbx_seq_one_letter_code
_entity_poly.pdbx_strand_id
1 'polypeptide(L)'
;MKWLSRREFVIFLGKIGLGIMFFPSGLKAQQSPSRESHYIEESFEAAMQRLFGDRAMQRERVSVSAPELAENGATVPVAVEVDFPMEADQYIQTIYILSQKNPVPLVGKFHLTPANGKAYISTRIKMAETSPVHAIAETNT
;
A
#
# COMPACT_ATOMS: atom_id res chain seq x y z
N MET A 1 -38.05 0.57 9.94
CA MET A 1 -37.35 0.02 8.77
C MET A 1 -35.92 -0.34 9.18
N LYS A 2 -35.69 -1.57 9.65
CA LYS A 2 -34.36 -2.03 10.08
C LYS A 2 -33.74 -2.81 8.92
N TRP A 3 -32.63 -2.32 8.39
CA TRP A 3 -31.92 -2.93 7.29
C TRP A 3 -31.24 -4.22 7.75
N LEU A 4 -31.52 -5.36 7.10
CA LEU A 4 -30.87 -6.64 7.39
C LEU A 4 -29.40 -6.58 7.01
N SER A 5 -28.54 -7.05 7.91
CA SER A 5 -27.10 -7.13 7.70
C SER A 5 -26.75 -8.33 6.81
N ARG A 6 -25.70 -8.17 5.99
CA ARG A 6 -25.20 -9.13 4.97
C ARG A 6 -25.05 -10.57 5.47
N ARG A 7 -24.81 -10.77 6.78
CA ARG A 7 -24.72 -12.09 7.44
C ARG A 7 -26.05 -12.85 7.50
N GLU A 8 -27.18 -12.17 7.61
CA GLU A 8 -28.49 -12.82 7.65
C GLU A 8 -29.01 -13.21 6.26
N PHE A 9 -28.61 -12.47 5.22
CA PHE A 9 -29.01 -12.74 3.84
C PHE A 9 -28.44 -14.08 3.32
N VAL A 10 -27.19 -14.41 3.67
CA VAL A 10 -26.55 -15.68 3.31
C VAL A 10 -27.20 -16.86 4.04
N ILE A 11 -27.65 -16.66 5.28
CA ILE A 11 -28.32 -17.69 6.07
C ILE A 11 -29.78 -17.90 5.60
N PHE A 12 -30.46 -16.84 5.14
CA PHE A 12 -31.84 -16.92 4.66
C PHE A 12 -31.97 -17.67 3.32
N LEU A 13 -30.99 -17.51 2.41
CA LEU A 13 -30.93 -18.29 1.16
C LEU A 13 -30.73 -19.81 1.41
N GLY A 14 -30.18 -20.20 2.56
CA GLY A 14 -29.93 -21.61 2.89
C GLY A 14 -31.16 -22.41 3.34
N LYS A 15 -32.31 -21.77 3.63
CA LYS A 15 -33.44 -22.44 4.32
C LYS A 15 -34.71 -22.67 3.49
N ILE A 16 -34.76 -22.26 2.21
CA ILE A 16 -35.96 -22.42 1.37
C ILE A 16 -35.81 -23.50 0.27
N GLY A 17 -34.61 -24.04 0.06
CA GLY A 17 -34.37 -25.10 -0.93
C GLY A 17 -34.52 -26.53 -0.38
N LEU A 18 -35.72 -26.95 0.03
CA LEU A 18 -36.02 -28.37 0.26
C LEU A 18 -36.35 -29.06 -1.08
N GLY A 19 -35.36 -29.09 -1.98
CA GLY A 19 -35.39 -29.85 -3.22
C GLY A 19 -34.04 -30.54 -3.34
N ILE A 20 -34.06 -31.87 -3.45
CA ILE A 20 -32.90 -32.77 -3.42
C ILE A 20 -31.75 -32.20 -4.27
N MET A 21 -30.78 -31.57 -3.60
CA MET A 21 -29.59 -31.04 -4.25
C MET A 21 -28.59 -32.20 -4.33
N PHE A 22 -28.54 -32.84 -5.50
CA PHE A 22 -27.38 -33.63 -5.89
C PHE A 22 -26.17 -32.68 -5.80
N PHE A 23 -25.38 -32.79 -4.74
CA PHE A 23 -24.02 -32.25 -4.74
C PHE A 23 -23.20 -33.20 -5.60
N PRO A 24 -22.79 -32.83 -6.83
CA PRO A 24 -21.84 -33.65 -7.54
C PRO A 24 -20.54 -33.60 -6.72
N SER A 25 -20.15 -34.75 -6.15
CA SER A 25 -18.94 -34.95 -5.33
C SER A 25 -17.63 -34.70 -6.09
N GLY A 26 -17.65 -33.97 -7.21
CA GLY A 26 -16.55 -33.69 -8.11
C GLY A 26 -16.16 -32.22 -8.23
N LEU A 27 -16.87 -31.28 -7.59
CA LEU A 27 -16.38 -29.90 -7.48
C LEU A 27 -15.26 -29.88 -6.42
N LYS A 28 -14.05 -30.29 -6.84
CA LYS A 28 -12.83 -29.85 -6.15
C LYS A 28 -12.92 -28.33 -6.09
N ALA A 29 -13.02 -27.77 -4.89
CA ALA A 29 -12.63 -26.39 -4.67
C ALA A 29 -11.25 -26.26 -5.29
N GLN A 30 -11.16 -25.59 -6.44
CA GLN A 30 -9.89 -25.26 -7.06
C GLN A 30 -9.22 -24.32 -6.06
N GLN A 31 -8.45 -24.90 -5.14
CA GLN A 31 -7.56 -24.16 -4.27
C GLN A 31 -6.68 -23.37 -5.23
N SER A 32 -6.96 -22.08 -5.36
CA SER A 32 -6.03 -21.18 -5.99
C SER A 32 -4.74 -21.39 -5.22
N PRO A 33 -3.63 -21.79 -5.86
CA PRO A 33 -2.37 -21.93 -5.13
C PRO A 33 -2.19 -20.60 -4.40
N SER A 34 -2.04 -20.66 -3.08
CA SER A 34 -1.53 -19.53 -2.34
C SER A 34 -0.27 -19.13 -3.10
N ARG A 35 -0.33 -18.00 -3.82
CA ARG A 35 0.86 -17.46 -4.46
C ARG A 35 1.77 -17.17 -3.29
N GLU A 36 2.70 -18.07 -3.03
CA GLU A 36 3.85 -17.83 -2.18
C GLU A 36 4.53 -16.64 -2.84
N SER A 37 4.20 -15.43 -2.38
CA SER A 37 4.88 -14.23 -2.84
C SER A 37 6.28 -14.35 -2.30
N HIS A 38 7.19 -14.85 -3.13
CA HIS A 38 8.62 -14.78 -2.89
C HIS A 38 8.98 -13.29 -2.84
N TYR A 39 8.88 -12.71 -1.66
CA TYR A 39 9.49 -11.43 -1.37
C TYR A 39 11.00 -11.68 -1.41
N ILE A 40 11.64 -11.12 -2.42
CA ILE A 40 13.09 -11.08 -2.44
C ILE A 40 13.46 -10.09 -1.34
N GLU A 41 14.04 -10.59 -0.26
CA GLU A 41 14.63 -9.73 0.75
C GLU A 41 15.72 -8.90 0.07
N GLU A 42 15.61 -7.58 0.17
CA GLU A 42 16.58 -6.66 -0.40
C GLU A 42 17.00 -5.66 0.66
N SER A 43 18.28 -5.27 0.66
CA SER A 43 18.73 -4.19 1.54
C SER A 43 18.16 -2.86 1.08
N PHE A 44 18.07 -1.89 2.00
CA PHE A 44 17.64 -0.55 1.69
C PHE A 44 18.51 0.10 0.60
N GLU A 45 19.83 -0.10 0.65
CA GLU A 45 20.78 0.43 -0.33
C GLU A 45 20.57 -0.20 -1.71
N ALA A 46 20.32 -1.52 -1.76
CA ALA A 46 20.01 -2.21 -3.01
C ALA A 46 18.69 -1.70 -3.61
N ALA A 47 17.66 -1.49 -2.77
CA ALA A 47 16.40 -0.90 -3.20
C ALA A 47 16.59 0.53 -3.73
N MET A 48 17.39 1.34 -3.04
CA MET A 48 17.73 2.71 -3.47
C MET A 48 18.46 2.71 -4.82
N GLN A 49 19.47 1.86 -5.00
CA GLN A 49 20.19 1.74 -6.25
C GLN A 49 19.28 1.26 -7.39
N ARG A 50 18.44 0.25 -7.13
CA ARG A 50 17.52 -0.33 -8.11
C ARG A 50 16.44 0.66 -8.55
N LEU A 51 15.93 1.47 -7.61
CA LEU A 51 14.84 2.41 -7.87
C LEU A 51 15.37 3.73 -8.46
N PHE A 52 16.44 4.27 -7.90
CA PHE A 52 16.87 5.64 -8.17
C PHE A 52 18.23 5.73 -8.88
N GLY A 53 19.10 4.72 -8.74
CA GLY A 53 20.45 4.75 -9.29
C GLY A 53 21.22 5.98 -8.82
N ASP A 54 21.92 6.63 -9.75
CA ASP A 54 22.76 7.80 -9.47
C ASP A 54 22.03 9.15 -9.68
N ARG A 55 20.68 9.13 -9.68
CA ARG A 55 19.88 10.35 -9.87
C ARG A 55 20.13 11.37 -8.75
N ALA A 56 20.29 12.64 -9.13
CA ALA A 56 20.45 13.73 -8.17
C ALA A 56 19.17 13.92 -7.34
N MET A 57 19.30 13.95 -6.01
CA MET A 57 18.19 14.14 -5.08
C MET A 57 18.33 15.46 -4.32
N GLN A 58 17.22 16.21 -4.22
CA GLN A 58 17.13 17.43 -3.42
C GLN A 58 16.48 17.11 -2.07
N ARG A 59 17.00 17.67 -0.96
CA ARG A 59 16.64 17.23 0.40
C ARG A 59 15.56 18.05 1.12
N GLU A 60 14.94 19.04 0.49
CA GLU A 60 14.23 20.09 1.26
C GLU A 60 12.74 20.26 0.92
N ARG A 61 12.20 19.56 -0.09
CA ARG A 61 10.81 19.76 -0.53
C ARG A 61 9.82 18.73 0.03
N VAL A 62 10.30 17.72 0.74
CA VAL A 62 9.48 16.58 1.19
C VAL A 62 9.39 16.57 2.71
N SER A 63 8.18 16.70 3.23
CA SER A 63 7.86 16.59 4.65
C SER A 63 7.25 15.22 4.93
N VAL A 64 7.80 14.50 5.93
CA VAL A 64 7.28 13.21 6.38
C VAL A 64 6.84 13.33 7.82
N SER A 65 5.61 12.92 8.09
CA SER A 65 5.05 12.81 9.43
C SER A 65 4.79 11.34 9.74
N ALA A 66 5.45 10.85 10.79
CA ALA A 66 5.27 9.52 11.34
C ALA A 66 5.38 9.61 12.88
N PRO A 67 4.70 8.74 13.63
CA PRO A 67 4.85 8.72 15.09
C PRO A 67 6.28 8.31 15.48
N GLU A 68 6.76 8.84 16.60
CA GLU A 68 8.08 8.49 17.15
C GLU A 68 8.15 7.01 17.55
N LEU A 69 7.06 6.49 18.11
CA LEU A 69 6.91 5.09 18.47
C LEU A 69 5.61 4.54 17.89
N ALA A 70 5.72 3.42 17.16
CA ALA A 70 4.56 2.68 16.69
C ALA A 70 4.03 1.77 17.82
N GLU A 71 2.84 2.06 18.35
CA GLU A 71 2.15 1.15 19.27
C GLU A 71 1.82 -0.19 18.61
N ASN A 72 1.58 -0.17 17.29
CA ASN A 72 1.28 -1.35 16.49
C ASN A 72 2.05 -1.32 15.16
N GLY A 73 3.13 -2.10 15.07
CA GLY A 73 3.93 -2.22 13.85
C GLY A 73 3.17 -2.78 12.65
N ALA A 74 2.04 -3.47 12.84
CA ALA A 74 1.20 -3.90 11.73
C ALA A 74 0.49 -2.72 11.03
N THR A 75 0.37 -1.57 11.69
CA THR A 75 -0.40 -0.42 11.18
C THR A 75 0.16 0.88 11.75
N VAL A 76 1.12 1.47 11.03
CA VAL A 76 1.75 2.74 11.38
C VAL A 76 1.24 3.84 10.46
N PRO A 77 0.61 4.90 10.97
CA PRO A 77 0.18 6.03 10.15
C PRO A 77 1.41 6.83 9.68
N VAL A 78 1.47 7.09 8.37
CA VAL A 78 2.49 7.91 7.74
C VAL A 78 1.82 8.90 6.80
N ALA A 79 2.19 10.17 6.92
CA ALA A 79 1.81 11.20 5.97
C ALA A 79 3.04 11.79 5.28
N VAL A 80 2.93 12.04 3.98
CA VAL A 80 3.95 12.66 3.15
C VAL A 80 3.31 13.85 2.46
N GLU A 81 3.95 15.00 2.60
CA GLU A 81 3.59 16.24 1.91
C GLU A 81 4.79 16.74 1.13
N VAL A 82 4.59 17.12 -0.12
CA VAL A 82 5.65 17.68 -0.96
C VAL A 82 5.25 19.10 -1.34
N ASP A 83 6.10 20.06 -1.00
CA ASP A 83 5.96 21.45 -1.44
C ASP A 83 6.51 21.58 -2.86
N PHE A 84 5.64 21.27 -3.82
CA PHE A 84 5.95 21.33 -5.25
C PHE A 84 4.67 21.67 -6.04
N PRO A 85 4.76 22.48 -7.12
CA PRO A 85 3.63 22.74 -8.00
C PRO A 85 2.97 21.46 -8.50
N MET A 86 1.66 21.46 -8.74
CA MET A 86 0.91 20.32 -9.31
C MET A 86 0.22 20.76 -10.60
N GLU A 87 0.99 21.38 -11.49
CA GLU A 87 0.53 21.92 -12.77
C GLU A 87 0.78 20.92 -13.92
N ALA A 88 0.15 21.15 -15.07
CA ALA A 88 0.24 20.25 -16.23
C ALA A 88 1.69 19.93 -16.66
N ASP A 89 2.57 20.93 -16.62
CA ASP A 89 3.96 20.81 -17.06
C ASP A 89 4.94 20.47 -15.93
N GLN A 90 4.56 20.73 -14.67
CA GLN A 90 5.40 20.54 -13.50
C GLN A 90 4.57 20.02 -12.34
N TYR A 91 4.71 18.72 -12.07
CA TYR A 91 4.04 18.06 -10.97
C TYR A 91 4.89 16.92 -10.41
N ILE A 92 4.56 16.49 -9.19
CA ILE A 92 5.06 15.25 -8.61
C ILE A 92 4.31 14.09 -9.27
N GLN A 93 5.03 13.26 -10.00
CA GLN A 93 4.47 12.09 -10.68
C GLN A 93 4.37 10.88 -9.75
N THR A 94 5.38 10.67 -8.91
CA THR A 94 5.40 9.51 -8.01
C THR A 94 5.94 9.85 -6.64
N ILE A 95 5.30 9.35 -5.59
CA ILE A 95 5.83 9.35 -4.22
C ILE A 95 6.14 7.92 -3.82
N TYR A 96 7.37 7.69 -3.39
CA TYR A 96 7.85 6.42 -2.84
C TYR A 96 7.98 6.57 -1.34
N ILE A 97 7.50 5.56 -0.59
CA ILE A 97 7.71 5.43 0.84
C ILE A 97 8.56 4.18 1.05
N LEU A 98 9.67 4.34 1.75
CA LEU A 98 10.61 3.26 2.07
C LEU A 98 10.81 3.14 3.59
N SER A 99 10.93 1.91 4.07
CA SER A 99 11.27 1.58 5.46
C SER A 99 12.60 0.83 5.48
N GLN A 100 13.60 1.38 6.18
CA GLN A 100 14.98 0.91 6.09
C GLN A 100 15.18 -0.54 6.57
N LYS A 101 14.47 -0.96 7.63
CA LYS A 101 14.63 -2.29 8.23
C LYS A 101 13.52 -3.28 7.84
N ASN A 102 12.70 -2.95 6.85
CA ASN A 102 11.76 -3.93 6.33
C ASN A 102 12.49 -4.89 5.38
N PRO A 103 12.17 -6.21 5.40
CA PRO A 103 12.71 -7.16 4.41
C PRO A 103 12.43 -6.74 2.97
N VAL A 104 11.31 -6.03 2.76
CA VAL A 104 10.97 -5.31 1.53
C VAL A 104 10.96 -3.81 1.85
N PRO A 105 12.02 -3.07 1.50
CA PRO A 105 12.15 -1.67 1.87
C PRO A 105 11.08 -0.78 1.24
N LEU A 106 10.69 -1.03 -0.02
CA LEU A 106 9.65 -0.27 -0.69
C LEU A 106 8.26 -0.65 -0.16
N VAL A 107 7.72 0.18 0.74
CA VAL A 107 6.41 -0.07 1.39
C VAL A 107 5.24 0.57 0.66
N GLY A 108 5.49 1.58 -0.17
CA GLY A 108 4.45 2.25 -0.93
C GLY A 108 5.00 2.98 -2.15
N LYS A 109 4.23 2.93 -3.25
CA LYS A 109 4.47 3.69 -4.47
C LYS A 109 3.14 4.28 -4.92
N PHE A 110 3.06 5.60 -4.93
CA PHE A 110 1.84 6.35 -5.22
C PHE A 110 2.04 7.19 -6.46
N HIS A 111 1.20 6.99 -7.46
CA HIS A 111 1.20 7.81 -8.66
C HIS A 111 0.23 8.96 -8.50
N LEU A 112 0.71 10.15 -8.82
CA LEU A 112 -0.03 11.40 -8.75
C LEU A 112 -0.11 12.01 -10.15
N THR A 113 -1.09 12.89 -10.31
CA THR A 113 -1.35 13.66 -11.51
C THR A 113 -1.66 15.11 -11.12
N PRO A 114 -1.58 16.08 -12.04
CA PRO A 114 -1.97 17.46 -11.75
C PRO A 114 -3.39 17.59 -11.18
N ALA A 115 -4.30 16.68 -11.55
CA ALA A 115 -5.67 16.65 -11.05
C ALA A 115 -5.78 16.40 -9.53
N ASN A 116 -4.72 15.93 -8.88
CA ASN A 116 -4.67 15.80 -7.42
C ASN A 116 -4.63 17.18 -6.72
N GLY A 117 -4.18 18.24 -7.40
CA GLY A 117 -4.09 19.61 -6.88
C GLY A 117 -3.02 19.83 -5.80
N LYS A 118 -2.68 18.80 -5.02
CA LYS A 118 -1.63 18.82 -4.01
C LYS A 118 -0.92 17.46 -3.94
N ALA A 119 0.40 17.48 -3.79
CA ALA A 119 1.20 16.30 -3.53
C ALA A 119 1.15 15.91 -2.04
N TYR A 120 0.04 15.31 -1.61
CA TYR A 120 -0.17 14.85 -0.25
C TYR A 120 -0.68 13.41 -0.23
N ILE A 121 -0.05 12.55 0.58
CA ILE A 121 -0.46 11.17 0.82
C ILE A 121 -0.53 10.94 2.32
N SER A 122 -1.62 10.32 2.78
CA SER A 122 -1.73 9.77 4.13
C SER A 122 -2.11 8.31 4.01
N THR A 123 -1.30 7.44 4.60
CA THR A 123 -1.50 6.00 4.52
C THR A 123 -1.07 5.31 5.81
N ARG A 124 -1.39 4.02 5.92
CA ARG A 124 -0.94 3.16 7.00
C ARG A 124 -0.03 2.09 6.41
N ILE A 125 1.20 2.01 6.92
CA ILE A 125 2.20 1.03 6.47
C ILE A 125 2.45 -0.03 7.54
N LYS A 126 2.92 -1.20 7.12
CA LYS A 126 3.44 -2.24 8.01
C LYS A 126 4.94 -2.04 8.20
N MET A 127 5.38 -2.01 9.45
CA MET A 127 6.77 -1.94 9.85
C MET A 127 7.16 -3.24 10.56
N ALA A 128 8.29 -3.81 10.16
CA ALA A 128 8.83 -5.01 10.79
C ALA A 128 9.52 -4.68 12.12
N GLU A 129 10.31 -3.60 12.13
CA GLU A 129 11.05 -3.11 13.28
C GLU A 129 11.01 -1.57 13.34
N THR A 130 11.39 -1.00 14.48
CA THR A 130 11.60 0.44 14.60
C THR A 130 12.75 0.88 13.71
N SER A 131 12.43 1.70 12.70
CA SER A 131 13.41 2.26 11.78
C SER A 131 12.94 3.59 11.20
N PRO A 132 13.86 4.39 10.65
CA PRO A 132 13.49 5.56 9.85
C PRO A 132 12.61 5.19 8.66
N VAL A 133 11.66 6.07 8.35
CA VAL A 133 10.86 6.04 7.13
C VAL A 133 11.37 7.13 6.21
N HIS A 134 11.65 6.78 4.96
CA HIS A 134 12.11 7.70 3.92
C HIS A 134 11.01 7.91 2.90
N ALA A 135 10.76 9.16 2.52
CA ALA A 135 9.91 9.49 1.39
C ALA A 135 10.73 10.14 0.29
N ILE A 136 10.49 9.71 -0.95
CA ILE A 136 11.15 10.24 -2.13
C ILE A 136 10.07 10.63 -3.13
N ALA A 137 10.13 11.86 -3.60
CA ALA A 137 9.22 12.38 -4.61
C ALA A 137 9.94 12.49 -5.95
N GLU A 138 9.32 11.95 -6.99
CA GLU A 138 9.79 11.99 -8.37
C GLU A 138 8.93 12.97 -9.15
N THR A 139 9.58 13.96 -9.77
CA THR A 139 8.96 14.92 -10.67
C THR A 139 8.68 14.29 -12.03
N ASN A 140 7.76 14.88 -12.79
CA ASN A 140 7.53 14.46 -14.18
C ASN A 140 8.67 14.87 -15.15
N THR A 141 9.49 15.84 -14.74
CA THR A 141 10.64 16.37 -15.51
C THR A 141 11.95 15.77 -15.04
#